data_AF-A0A4Q4S4N8-F1
#
_entry.id   AF-A0A4Q4S4N8-F1
#
_cell.length_a   1.000
_cell.length_b   1.000
_cell.length_c   1.000
_cell.angle_alpha   90.00
_cell.angle_beta   90.00
_cell.angle_gamma   90.00
#
_symmetry.space_group_name_H-M   'P 1'
#
loop_
_entity.id
_entity.type
_entity.pdbx_description
1 polymer ?
#
loop_
_entity_poly.entity_id
_entity_poly.type
_entity_poly.pdbx_seq_one_letter_code
_entity_poly.pdbx_strand_id
1 'polypeptide(L)'
;MTPATFIPTSKSPRRNGNADQLGTILPIYPKTMDSQHSFRMPSISARETSIELTADVIDGLRHVSIVRNSSDKGIDDEENINSNLLDDLDDEDLEIVFGYRVNLITQENQHKCKPIYTRGLLNDVKLFVDQIREGFSIRPDQRGFQNLYGYGLNHNSYKIWRLDNNNRHSNFIQVEYLSRVEMHPEFQHRYGIHSDQIRALREYNKDSKDDCIDTPYTFITFHRQYLNEHQDTAKMQEYWAAMMHTKKLWKESSSRRKLREDFEETAKRCAPITQVVCFGLGALNLNKKFYHSAIQYMAVFSIIQTLNEVYRQTDSDRPAIKLVLQEPNYEIKDHQILKRLSNDGDNISFVSDPEGLLAIDAGTLVVTAFLPVQMPLVQIIADLFSKDPTEGPAAIICDIMTVDVEKREYSLSDRASPAVARFLTNHYEKAEDGFDDHRLEDELMADAYGDDWENRFYWLNWMDLWVRRIVTN
;
A
#
# COMPACT_ATOMS: atom_id res chain seq x y z
N MET A 1 -40.01 -47.85 -3.46
CA MET A 1 -39.59 -48.07 -4.87
C MET A 1 -40.02 -46.84 -5.64
N THR A 2 -39.05 -46.08 -6.16
CA THR A 2 -39.18 -44.93 -7.07
C THR A 2 -39.83 -45.35 -8.42
N PRO A 3 -40.29 -44.46 -9.34
CA PRO A 3 -39.99 -43.01 -9.46
C PRO A 3 -41.19 -42.10 -9.85
N ALA A 4 -41.00 -40.78 -9.75
CA ALA A 4 -41.72 -39.81 -10.58
C ALA A 4 -40.77 -38.68 -11.00
N THR A 5 -40.69 -38.51 -12.31
CA THR A 5 -39.91 -37.58 -13.12
C THR A 5 -40.37 -36.14 -12.92
N PHE A 6 -39.44 -35.19 -12.81
CA PHE A 6 -39.73 -33.76 -13.00
C PHE A 6 -38.74 -33.15 -14.00
N ILE A 7 -39.32 -32.40 -14.94
CA ILE A 7 -38.68 -31.70 -16.06
C ILE A 7 -38.17 -30.33 -15.58
N PRO A 8 -36.95 -29.89 -15.94
CA PRO A 8 -36.46 -28.56 -15.61
C PRO A 8 -36.99 -27.52 -16.61
N THR A 9 -37.51 -26.40 -16.10
CA THR A 9 -37.82 -25.23 -16.93
C THR A 9 -36.60 -24.33 -17.02
N SER A 10 -36.16 -24.14 -18.26
CA SER A 10 -35.14 -23.19 -18.67
C SER A 10 -35.63 -21.74 -18.52
N LYS A 11 -34.83 -20.87 -17.89
CA LYS A 11 -34.87 -19.43 -18.17
C LYS A 11 -33.46 -18.84 -18.19
N SER A 12 -33.04 -18.50 -19.41
CA SER A 12 -32.06 -17.48 -19.76
C SER A 12 -32.43 -17.02 -21.18
N PRO A 13 -32.02 -15.86 -21.72
CA PRO A 13 -31.65 -14.57 -21.11
C PRO A 13 -32.54 -13.44 -21.67
N ARG A 14 -32.52 -12.24 -21.06
CA ARG A 14 -32.93 -11.00 -21.74
C ARG A 14 -31.70 -10.17 -22.08
N ARG A 15 -31.23 -10.33 -23.32
CA ARG A 15 -30.58 -9.27 -24.10
C ARG A 15 -31.67 -8.30 -24.56
N ASN A 16 -31.42 -7.01 -24.43
CA ASN A 16 -31.81 -6.01 -25.42
C ASN A 16 -30.69 -4.99 -25.47
N GLY A 17 -30.05 -4.87 -26.63
CA GLY A 17 -29.10 -3.82 -26.92
C GLY A 17 -29.80 -2.53 -27.31
N ASN A 18 -29.11 -1.42 -27.06
CA ASN A 18 -28.98 -0.35 -28.04
C ASN A 18 -27.50 0.03 -28.07
N ALA A 19 -26.92 -0.09 -29.25
CA ALA A 19 -25.64 0.50 -29.62
C ALA A 19 -25.81 2.03 -29.73
N ASP A 20 -24.69 2.73 -29.65
CA ASP A 20 -24.52 4.18 -29.79
C ASP A 20 -24.92 5.03 -28.58
N GLN A 21 -24.16 4.87 -27.49
CA GLN A 21 -23.73 5.98 -26.61
C GLN A 21 -22.53 5.50 -25.79
N LEU A 22 -21.33 5.99 -26.15
CA LEU A 22 -20.10 5.83 -25.37
C LEU A 22 -20.21 6.71 -24.11
N GLY A 23 -20.99 6.24 -23.13
CA GLY A 23 -20.98 6.73 -21.77
C GLY A 23 -19.95 5.94 -20.99
N THR A 24 -18.83 6.58 -20.67
CA THR A 24 -17.82 6.06 -19.74
C THR A 24 -18.50 5.86 -18.39
N ILE A 25 -18.89 4.62 -18.05
CA ILE A 25 -19.26 4.27 -16.69
C ILE A 25 -17.94 4.25 -15.91
N LEU A 26 -17.63 5.37 -15.26
CA LEU A 26 -16.55 5.45 -14.29
C LEU A 26 -16.82 4.39 -13.20
N PRO A 27 -15.83 3.60 -12.78
CA PRO A 27 -15.94 2.87 -11.53
C PRO A 27 -16.21 3.93 -10.45
N ILE A 28 -17.36 3.84 -9.78
CA ILE A 28 -17.59 4.55 -8.54
C ILE A 28 -16.66 3.87 -7.53
N TYR A 29 -15.44 4.39 -7.42
CA TYR A 29 -14.56 4.05 -6.33
C TYR A 29 -15.32 4.34 -5.03
N PRO A 30 -15.19 3.50 -3.98
CA PRO A 30 -15.53 3.99 -2.65
C PRO A 30 -14.78 5.30 -2.50
N LYS A 31 -15.52 6.39 -2.20
CA LYS A 31 -14.95 7.68 -1.80
C LYS A 31 -13.68 7.36 -1.05
N THR A 32 -12.54 7.87 -1.53
CA THR A 32 -11.26 7.84 -0.84
C THR A 32 -11.58 7.86 0.65
N MET A 33 -11.32 6.75 1.36
CA MET A 33 -11.51 6.77 2.80
C MET A 33 -10.60 7.87 3.27
N ASP A 34 -11.23 8.99 3.59
CA ASP A 34 -10.61 10.20 4.01
C ASP A 34 -9.49 9.85 4.98
N SER A 35 -8.24 10.08 4.57
CA SER A 35 -7.15 10.27 5.53
C SER A 35 -7.34 11.63 6.19
N GLN A 36 -8.52 11.82 6.80
CA GLN A 36 -8.93 13.05 7.43
C GLN A 36 -8.48 13.05 8.88
N HIS A 37 -7.71 14.10 9.17
CA HIS A 37 -7.60 14.82 10.42
C HIS A 37 -6.66 14.27 11.51
N SER A 38 -5.52 14.96 11.57
CA SER A 38 -4.87 15.50 12.76
C SER A 38 -5.59 15.21 14.08
N PHE A 39 -4.97 14.37 14.93
CA PHE A 39 -5.36 14.23 16.31
C PHE A 39 -4.76 15.37 17.15
N ARG A 40 -5.61 15.96 18.00
CA ARG A 40 -5.26 16.95 19.04
C ARG A 40 -5.54 16.36 20.43
N MET A 41 -4.71 16.71 21.43
CA MET A 41 -4.85 16.66 22.92
C MET A 41 -3.73 15.86 23.63
N PRO A 42 -3.44 16.10 24.94
CA PRO A 42 -3.15 17.35 25.66
C PRO A 42 -1.68 17.39 26.16
N SER A 43 -1.10 18.58 26.32
CA SER A 43 0.24 18.71 26.92
C SER A 43 0.20 18.48 28.43
N ILE A 44 0.76 17.36 28.88
CA ILE A 44 1.24 17.22 30.27
C ILE A 44 2.74 17.47 30.26
N SER A 45 3.16 18.48 31.01
CA SER A 45 4.57 18.70 31.31
C SER A 45 5.10 17.49 32.10
N ALA A 46 5.96 16.68 31.50
CA ALA A 46 6.81 15.76 32.25
C ALA A 46 8.07 15.41 31.46
N ARG A 47 9.16 15.99 31.96
CA ARG A 47 10.59 15.60 31.89
C ARG A 47 11.01 14.62 30.79
N GLU A 48 11.89 15.14 29.93
CA GLU A 48 12.84 14.40 29.11
C GLU A 48 13.39 13.17 29.85
N THR A 49 13.01 12.01 29.37
CA THR A 49 13.83 10.80 29.47
C THR A 49 13.80 10.14 28.11
N SER A 50 14.79 10.50 27.29
CA SER A 50 15.15 9.74 26.10
C SER A 50 15.63 8.36 26.55
N ILE A 51 14.92 7.31 26.17
CA ILE A 51 15.40 5.94 26.32
C ILE A 51 15.78 5.45 24.92
N GLU A 52 17.08 5.27 24.70
CA GLU A 52 17.61 4.51 23.59
C GLU A 52 17.18 3.04 23.75
N LEU A 53 16.50 2.51 22.74
CA LEU A 53 16.04 1.12 22.74
C LEU A 53 17.19 0.20 22.31
N THR A 54 17.88 -0.40 23.29
CA THR A 54 18.71 -1.60 23.06
C THR A 54 17.90 -2.88 23.37
N ALA A 55 18.34 -4.00 22.81
CA ALA A 55 17.62 -5.28 22.71
C ALA A 55 17.24 -5.99 24.03
N ASP A 56 17.49 -5.40 25.20
CA ASP A 56 17.38 -6.07 26.50
C ASP A 56 16.03 -5.85 27.23
N VAL A 57 15.04 -5.21 26.60
CA VAL A 57 13.73 -4.95 27.23
C VAL A 57 12.76 -6.14 27.12
N ILE A 58 13.12 -7.19 26.37
CA ILE A 58 12.21 -8.33 26.08
C ILE A 58 11.99 -9.27 27.28
N ASP A 59 12.80 -9.23 28.35
CA ASP A 59 12.71 -10.21 29.46
C ASP A 59 12.00 -9.68 30.74
N GLY A 60 11.45 -8.46 30.71
CA GLY A 60 11.00 -7.73 31.90
C GLY A 60 9.51 -7.83 32.30
N LEU A 61 8.69 -8.68 31.66
CA LEU A 61 7.22 -8.68 31.87
C LEU A 61 6.69 -9.86 32.72
N ARG A 62 7.42 -10.24 33.77
CA ARG A 62 6.86 -11.09 34.84
C ARG A 62 6.80 -10.31 36.14
N HIS A 63 5.57 -9.93 36.50
CA HIS A 63 5.14 -9.30 37.75
C HIS A 63 5.36 -7.77 37.83
N VAL A 64 4.28 -6.98 37.73
CA VAL A 64 3.94 -5.88 38.67
C VAL A 64 2.46 -5.49 38.50
N SER A 65 1.82 -5.20 39.63
CA SER A 65 0.39 -4.93 39.82
C SER A 65 0.02 -3.44 39.66
N ILE A 66 -1.24 -3.20 39.28
CA ILE A 66 -1.86 -1.91 38.90
C ILE A 66 -2.18 -1.01 40.11
N VAL A 67 -2.02 0.30 39.93
CA VAL A 67 -2.85 1.32 40.59
C VAL A 67 -3.29 2.37 39.55
N ARG A 68 -4.61 2.51 39.35
CA ARG A 68 -5.26 3.51 38.47
C ARG A 68 -5.45 4.82 39.22
N ASN A 69 -5.44 5.95 38.51
CA ASN A 69 -6.35 7.05 38.79
C ASN A 69 -6.65 7.86 37.52
N SER A 70 -7.91 8.29 37.46
CA SER A 70 -8.66 8.84 36.33
C SER A 70 -8.85 10.36 36.42
N SER A 71 -9.39 10.93 35.33
CA SER A 71 -9.86 12.32 35.11
C SER A 71 -8.74 13.30 34.71
N ASP A 72 -8.95 14.27 33.81
CA ASP A 72 -10.17 15.04 33.56
C ASP A 72 -10.17 15.77 32.20
N LYS A 73 -11.30 16.42 31.94
CA LYS A 73 -11.80 17.11 30.74
C LYS A 73 -10.97 18.28 30.20
N GLY A 74 -11.16 18.53 28.90
CA GLY A 74 -10.43 19.50 28.08
C GLY A 74 -11.03 20.90 27.97
N ILE A 75 -10.25 21.76 27.31
CA ILE A 75 -10.59 23.08 26.75
C ILE A 75 -9.70 23.27 25.50
N ASP A 76 -10.24 23.96 24.48
CA ASP A 76 -9.73 24.20 23.14
C ASP A 76 -8.50 25.12 23.05
N ASP A 77 -7.53 24.81 22.17
CA ASP A 77 -6.39 25.70 21.85
C ASP A 77 -5.89 25.57 20.39
N GLU A 78 -6.26 26.55 19.56
CA GLU A 78 -5.56 27.21 18.42
C GLU A 78 -4.88 26.43 17.28
N GLU A 79 -5.38 26.72 16.08
CA GLU A 79 -5.09 26.16 14.76
C GLU A 79 -3.58 26.08 14.45
N ASN A 80 -3.11 24.88 14.10
CA ASN A 80 -1.78 24.68 13.55
C ASN A 80 -1.90 24.51 12.03
N ILE A 81 -1.43 25.52 11.31
CA ILE A 81 -1.49 25.64 9.84
C ILE A 81 -0.46 24.67 9.24
N ASN A 82 -0.93 23.50 8.83
CA ASN A 82 -0.35 22.74 7.73
C ASN A 82 -1.54 22.08 7.02
N SER A 83 -2.21 22.86 6.18
CA SER A 83 -3.35 22.44 5.39
C SER A 83 -2.91 21.44 4.32
N ASN A 84 -3.40 20.20 4.45
CA ASN A 84 -3.54 19.30 3.31
C ASN A 84 -4.56 19.94 2.36
N LEU A 85 -4.14 20.71 1.35
CA LEU A 85 -5.07 21.42 0.46
C LEU A 85 -5.83 20.51 -0.52
N LEU A 86 -5.66 19.19 -0.48
CA LEU A 86 -6.68 18.30 -1.04
C LEU A 86 -7.98 18.37 -0.21
N ASP A 87 -7.92 18.82 1.05
CA ASP A 87 -9.08 19.12 1.90
C ASP A 87 -9.76 20.46 1.53
N ASP A 88 -9.12 21.30 0.69
CA ASP A 88 -9.61 22.62 0.27
C ASP A 88 -10.11 22.65 -1.19
N LEU A 89 -9.96 21.57 -1.94
CA LEU A 89 -10.57 21.42 -3.27
C LEU A 89 -12.00 20.93 -3.07
N ASP A 90 -12.95 21.52 -3.78
CA ASP A 90 -14.26 20.90 -3.87
C ASP A 90 -14.17 19.58 -4.66
N ASP A 91 -15.15 18.70 -4.44
CA ASP A 91 -15.19 17.39 -5.08
C ASP A 91 -15.10 17.49 -6.63
N GLU A 92 -15.55 18.61 -7.21
CA GLU A 92 -15.51 18.87 -8.66
C GLU A 92 -14.08 19.12 -9.16
N ASP A 93 -13.27 19.89 -8.44
CA ASP A 93 -11.87 20.14 -8.78
C ASP A 93 -11.03 18.85 -8.70
N LEU A 94 -11.30 17.98 -7.72
CA LEU A 94 -10.66 16.67 -7.62
C LEU A 94 -11.00 15.78 -8.82
N GLU A 95 -12.28 15.71 -9.22
CA GLU A 95 -12.67 14.96 -10.42
C GLU A 95 -11.97 15.46 -11.68
N ILE A 96 -11.79 16.77 -11.81
CA ILE A 96 -11.08 17.38 -12.95
C ILE A 96 -9.60 16.98 -12.95
N VAL A 97 -8.91 17.07 -11.82
CA VAL A 97 -7.48 16.73 -11.72
C VAL A 97 -7.26 15.25 -11.98
N PHE A 98 -8.05 14.37 -11.34
CA PHE A 98 -7.92 12.92 -11.47
C PHE A 98 -8.38 12.40 -12.84
N GLY A 99 -9.32 13.11 -13.48
CA GLY A 99 -9.81 12.83 -14.82
C GLY A 99 -8.96 13.38 -15.96
N TYR A 100 -8.00 14.27 -15.68
CA TYR A 100 -7.16 14.87 -16.73
C TYR A 100 -6.24 13.83 -17.37
N ARG A 101 -6.30 13.73 -18.70
CA ARG A 101 -5.59 12.72 -19.47
C ARG A 101 -4.39 13.30 -20.21
N VAL A 102 -3.33 12.50 -20.26
CA VAL A 102 -2.10 12.79 -21.00
C VAL A 102 -1.67 11.60 -21.87
N ASN A 103 -0.96 11.89 -22.95
CA ASN A 103 -0.51 10.89 -23.91
C ASN A 103 0.81 10.22 -23.47
N LEU A 104 0.73 9.15 -22.68
CA LEU A 104 1.92 8.48 -22.15
C LEU A 104 2.73 7.71 -23.20
N ILE A 105 2.11 7.26 -24.30
CA ILE A 105 2.84 6.55 -25.37
C ILE A 105 3.86 7.49 -26.02
N THR A 106 3.47 8.74 -26.29
CA THR A 106 4.38 9.73 -26.89
C THR A 106 5.55 10.02 -25.96
N GLN A 107 5.27 10.17 -24.66
CA GLN A 107 6.31 10.38 -23.65
C GLN A 107 7.27 9.18 -23.55
N GLU A 108 6.76 7.93 -23.47
CA GLU A 108 7.62 6.74 -23.44
C GLU A 108 8.54 6.66 -24.68
N ASN A 109 8.00 6.95 -25.87
CA ASN A 109 8.79 6.96 -27.11
C ASN A 109 9.91 8.01 -27.08
N GLN A 110 9.64 9.20 -26.54
CA GLN A 110 10.66 10.24 -26.35
C GLN A 110 11.79 9.77 -25.42
N HIS A 111 11.44 9.01 -24.38
CA HIS A 111 12.41 8.39 -23.46
C HIS A 111 12.93 7.02 -23.94
N LYS A 112 12.68 6.65 -25.21
CA LYS A 112 13.12 5.39 -25.84
C LYS A 112 12.67 4.14 -25.06
N CYS A 113 11.50 4.20 -24.44
CA CYS A 113 10.93 3.12 -23.62
C CYS A 113 11.86 2.62 -22.50
N LYS A 114 12.78 3.46 -22.03
CA LYS A 114 13.65 3.09 -20.91
C LYS A 114 12.85 3.02 -19.61
N PRO A 115 13.16 2.06 -18.71
CA PRO A 115 12.58 2.04 -17.39
C PRO A 115 13.00 3.30 -16.62
N ILE A 116 12.06 3.88 -15.87
CA ILE A 116 12.34 5.00 -14.97
C ILE A 116 12.80 4.46 -13.63
N TYR A 117 12.03 3.54 -13.05
CA TYR A 117 12.36 2.93 -11.77
C TYR A 117 13.30 1.75 -11.96
N THR A 118 14.56 1.97 -11.64
CA THR A 118 15.59 0.93 -11.71
C THR A 118 16.05 0.52 -10.32
N ARG A 119 16.63 -0.67 -10.20
CA ARG A 119 17.31 -1.10 -8.96
C ARG A 119 18.38 -0.11 -8.49
N GLY A 120 19.13 0.48 -9.42
CA GLY A 120 20.11 1.52 -9.12
C GLY A 120 19.46 2.72 -8.45
N LEU A 121 18.39 3.25 -9.07
CA LEU A 121 17.64 4.38 -8.52
C LEU A 121 17.07 4.07 -7.13
N LEU A 122 16.46 2.89 -6.92
CA LEU A 122 15.91 2.52 -5.61
C LEU A 122 17.01 2.33 -4.55
N ASN A 123 18.21 1.88 -4.92
CA ASN A 123 19.34 1.84 -4.00
C ASN A 123 19.85 3.25 -3.65
N ASP A 124 19.84 4.18 -4.60
CA ASP A 124 20.16 5.60 -4.33
C ASP A 124 19.10 6.22 -3.40
N VAL A 125 17.82 5.95 -3.64
CA VAL A 125 16.71 6.34 -2.74
C VAL A 125 16.95 5.80 -1.34
N LYS A 126 17.27 4.50 -1.20
CA LYS A 126 17.59 3.89 0.09
C LYS A 126 18.74 4.60 0.80
N LEU A 127 19.83 4.88 0.07
CA LEU A 127 20.98 5.58 0.63
C LEU A 127 20.58 6.97 1.18
N PHE A 128 19.75 7.71 0.46
CA PHE A 128 19.25 9.01 0.91
C PHE A 128 18.30 8.89 2.11
N VAL A 129 17.42 7.89 2.14
CA VAL A 129 16.55 7.62 3.29
C VAL A 129 17.37 7.31 4.54
N ASP A 130 18.40 6.46 4.42
CA ASP A 130 19.29 6.11 5.53
C ASP A 130 20.05 7.35 6.04
N GLN A 131 20.54 8.21 5.15
CA GLN A 131 21.19 9.49 5.51
C GLN A 131 20.25 10.44 6.28
N ILE A 132 19.01 10.61 5.80
CA ILE A 132 18.04 11.49 6.48
C ILE A 132 17.69 10.92 7.86
N ARG A 133 17.50 9.60 7.97
CA ARG A 133 17.19 8.93 9.23
C ARG A 133 18.30 9.02 10.26
N GLU A 134 19.55 8.86 9.85
CA GLU A 134 20.70 9.11 10.71
C GLU A 134 20.69 10.56 11.23
N GLY A 135 20.32 11.51 10.37
CA GLY A 135 20.09 12.90 10.75
C GLY A 135 19.00 13.07 11.82
N PHE A 136 17.99 12.19 11.87
CA PHE A 136 16.95 12.24 12.91
C PHE A 136 17.45 11.87 14.31
N SER A 137 18.55 11.12 14.43
CA SER A 137 19.19 10.82 15.72
C SER A 137 19.92 12.03 16.31
N ILE A 138 20.24 13.03 15.50
CA ILE A 138 20.85 14.29 15.95
C ILE A 138 19.77 15.20 16.53
N ARG A 139 20.08 15.95 17.60
CA ARG A 139 19.13 16.89 18.21
C ARG A 139 18.72 17.97 17.21
N PRO A 140 17.43 18.37 17.13
CA PRO A 140 16.95 19.33 16.15
C PRO A 140 17.73 20.65 16.09
N ASP A 141 18.18 21.18 17.23
CA ASP A 141 18.98 22.41 17.33
C ASP A 141 20.41 22.27 16.78
N GLN A 142 20.90 21.04 16.67
CA GLN A 142 22.24 20.69 16.19
C GLN A 142 22.26 20.25 14.72
N ARG A 143 21.10 20.03 14.10
CA ARG A 143 21.01 19.65 12.69
C ARG A 143 21.36 20.84 11.80
N GLY A 144 22.42 20.72 11.01
CA GLY A 144 22.77 21.69 9.99
C GLY A 144 21.80 21.62 8.81
N PHE A 145 21.52 22.76 8.18
CA PHE A 145 20.74 22.76 6.93
C PHE A 145 21.44 21.92 5.86
N GLN A 146 20.68 21.05 5.22
CA GLN A 146 21.18 20.12 4.22
C GLN A 146 20.21 20.07 3.05
N ASN A 147 20.76 19.97 1.85
CA ASN A 147 19.99 19.65 0.64
C ASN A 147 20.48 18.32 0.11
N LEU A 148 19.57 17.51 -0.39
CA LEU A 148 19.91 16.34 -1.20
C LEU A 148 19.53 16.60 -2.65
N TYR A 149 20.37 16.11 -3.55
CA TYR A 149 20.21 16.29 -4.99
C TYR A 149 20.07 14.93 -5.65
N GLY A 150 19.09 14.82 -6.54
CA GLY A 150 18.87 13.68 -7.42
C GLY A 150 19.05 14.10 -8.88
N TYR A 151 19.04 13.12 -9.78
CA TYR A 151 19.07 13.35 -11.22
C TYR A 151 17.70 13.06 -11.84
N GLY A 152 17.22 13.98 -12.67
CA GLY A 152 16.04 13.79 -13.50
C GLY A 152 16.29 12.90 -14.71
N LEU A 153 15.22 12.59 -15.46
CA LEU A 153 15.29 11.75 -16.67
C LEU A 153 16.14 12.39 -17.78
N ASN A 154 16.21 13.71 -17.82
CA ASN A 154 17.05 14.52 -18.70
C ASN A 154 18.50 14.68 -18.19
N HIS A 155 18.87 14.04 -17.07
CA HIS A 155 20.15 14.15 -16.38
C HIS A 155 20.46 15.52 -15.74
N ASN A 156 19.48 16.43 -15.66
CA ASN A 156 19.59 17.62 -14.83
C ASN A 156 19.57 17.23 -13.35
N SER A 157 20.25 18.02 -12.53
CA SER A 157 20.26 17.82 -11.09
C SER A 157 19.18 18.67 -10.43
N TYR A 158 18.36 18.04 -9.59
CA TYR A 158 17.27 18.69 -8.87
C TYR A 158 17.42 18.45 -7.37
N LYS A 159 17.05 19.44 -6.56
CA LYS A 159 16.89 19.26 -5.12
C LYS A 159 15.68 18.36 -4.89
N ILE A 160 15.91 17.20 -4.30
CA ILE A 160 14.87 16.20 -3.99
C ILE A 160 14.49 16.19 -2.52
N TRP A 161 15.24 16.94 -1.69
CA TRP A 161 14.93 17.19 -0.29
C TRP A 161 15.71 18.39 0.24
N ARG A 162 15.11 19.07 1.21
CA ARG A 162 15.71 20.19 1.93
C ARG A 162 15.36 20.09 3.41
N LEU A 163 16.36 20.06 4.28
CA LEU A 163 16.17 20.40 5.69
C LEU A 163 16.15 21.92 5.83
N ASP A 164 15.07 22.47 6.34
CA ASP A 164 14.88 23.89 6.63
C ASP A 164 14.25 24.11 8.03
N ASN A 165 13.89 25.36 8.35
CA ASN A 165 13.32 25.68 9.66
C ASN A 165 11.94 25.04 9.88
N ASN A 166 11.18 24.81 8.81
CA ASN A 166 9.82 24.29 8.91
C ASN A 166 9.81 22.80 9.24
N ASN A 167 10.87 22.07 8.85
CA ASN A 167 10.97 20.63 9.06
C ASN A 167 12.13 20.21 9.97
N ARG A 168 12.77 21.15 10.68
CA ARG A 168 13.88 20.89 11.62
C ARG A 168 13.53 19.88 12.72
N HIS A 169 12.28 19.86 13.16
CA HIS A 169 11.76 18.95 14.19
C HIS A 169 11.20 17.63 13.64
N SER A 170 11.37 17.37 12.34
CA SER A 170 10.91 16.12 11.73
C SER A 170 11.62 14.91 12.35
N ASN A 171 10.87 13.83 12.52
CA ASN A 171 11.36 12.53 12.96
C ASN A 171 10.87 11.40 12.04
N PHE A 172 10.17 11.77 10.97
CA PHE A 172 9.64 10.84 9.98
C PHE A 172 9.99 11.33 8.58
N ILE A 173 10.20 10.37 7.69
CA ILE A 173 10.46 10.58 6.26
C ILE A 173 9.50 9.71 5.45
N GLN A 174 8.91 10.32 4.43
CA GLN A 174 8.12 9.67 3.42
C GLN A 174 8.85 9.80 2.08
N VAL A 175 8.96 8.66 1.38
CA VAL A 175 9.43 8.61 0.01
C VAL A 175 8.23 8.82 -0.89
N GLU A 176 8.32 9.80 -1.76
CA GLU A 176 7.26 10.14 -2.70
C GLU A 176 7.72 9.80 -4.11
N TYR A 177 7.02 8.88 -4.76
CA TYR A 177 7.24 8.52 -6.16
C TYR A 177 6.23 9.23 -7.05
N LEU A 178 6.66 9.66 -8.23
CA LEU A 178 5.76 10.29 -9.19
C LEU A 178 5.23 9.27 -10.20
N SER A 179 3.92 9.18 -10.38
CA SER A 179 3.35 8.43 -11.49
C SER A 179 3.81 8.95 -12.85
N ARG A 180 3.67 8.14 -13.91
CA ARG A 180 3.96 8.59 -15.29
C ARG A 180 3.17 9.84 -15.69
N VAL A 181 1.94 9.95 -15.22
CA VAL A 181 1.08 11.12 -15.44
C VAL A 181 1.65 12.35 -14.75
N GLU A 182 2.10 12.24 -13.50
CA GLU A 182 2.73 13.34 -12.76
C GLU A 182 4.05 13.79 -13.37
N MET A 183 4.80 12.88 -14.00
CA MET A 183 6.01 13.23 -14.74
C MET A 183 5.73 13.86 -16.11
N HIS A 184 4.48 13.91 -16.57
CA HIS A 184 4.15 14.48 -17.87
C HIS A 184 4.18 16.03 -17.81
N PRO A 185 4.91 16.73 -18.72
CA PRO A 185 5.08 18.17 -18.66
C PRO A 185 3.75 18.96 -18.63
N GLU A 186 2.78 18.54 -19.46
CA GLU A 186 1.46 19.19 -19.48
C GLU A 186 0.70 19.02 -18.16
N PHE A 187 0.81 17.86 -17.53
CA PHE A 187 0.18 17.61 -16.23
C PHE A 187 0.83 18.49 -15.16
N GLN A 188 2.17 18.52 -15.09
CA GLN A 188 2.87 19.38 -14.13
C GLN A 188 2.47 20.83 -14.32
N HIS A 189 2.51 21.34 -15.56
CA HIS A 189 2.19 22.73 -15.86
C HIS A 189 0.80 23.12 -15.36
N ARG A 190 -0.20 22.27 -15.60
CA ARG A 190 -1.60 22.58 -15.31
C ARG A 190 -2.06 22.22 -13.90
N TYR A 191 -1.65 21.06 -13.40
CA TYR A 191 -2.17 20.46 -12.18
C TYR A 191 -1.10 20.07 -11.17
N GLY A 192 0.18 20.35 -11.44
CA GLY A 192 1.27 20.03 -10.52
C GLY A 192 1.18 20.69 -9.15
N ILE A 193 0.32 21.69 -8.95
CA ILE A 193 0.05 22.27 -7.62
C ILE A 193 -0.80 21.36 -6.72
N HIS A 194 -1.58 20.45 -7.33
CA HIS A 194 -2.47 19.50 -6.63
C HIS A 194 -1.81 18.16 -6.33
N SER A 195 -0.55 17.97 -6.75
CA SER A 195 0.29 16.83 -6.36
C SER A 195 1.26 17.30 -5.29
N ASP A 196 1.19 16.70 -4.10
CA ASP A 196 2.08 17.02 -2.98
C ASP A 196 3.55 16.76 -3.36
N GLN A 197 3.78 15.72 -4.17
CA GLN A 197 5.09 15.34 -4.69
C GLN A 197 5.68 16.43 -5.60
N ILE A 198 4.89 16.89 -6.58
CA ILE A 198 5.32 17.96 -7.49
C ILE A 198 5.46 19.29 -6.74
N ARG A 199 4.58 19.59 -5.79
CA ARG A 199 4.65 20.81 -4.97
C ARG A 199 5.93 20.86 -4.16
N ALA A 200 6.30 19.76 -3.49
CA ALA A 200 7.56 19.65 -2.75
C ALA A 200 8.77 19.89 -3.67
N LEU A 201 8.81 19.24 -4.83
CA LEU A 201 9.88 19.44 -5.82
C LEU A 201 9.99 20.89 -6.30
N ARG A 202 8.86 21.54 -6.61
CA ARG A 202 8.84 22.95 -7.02
C ARG A 202 9.32 23.87 -5.92
N GLU A 203 8.91 23.64 -4.68
CA GLU A 203 9.35 24.44 -3.54
C GLU A 203 10.85 24.30 -3.27
N TYR A 204 11.41 23.09 -3.41
CA TYR A 204 12.85 22.87 -3.29
C TYR A 204 13.63 23.54 -4.42
N ASN A 205 13.06 23.62 -5.62
CA ASN A 205 13.69 24.13 -6.83
C ASN A 205 13.07 25.44 -7.34
N LYS A 206 12.58 26.31 -6.45
CA LYS A 206 11.93 27.59 -6.82
C LYS A 206 12.79 28.54 -7.65
N ASP A 207 14.11 28.39 -7.57
CA ASP A 207 15.08 29.18 -8.34
C ASP A 207 15.38 28.56 -9.72
N SER A 208 14.83 27.38 -10.01
CA SER A 208 14.97 26.71 -11.31
C SER A 208 14.19 27.46 -12.38
N LYS A 209 14.73 27.48 -13.60
CA LYS A 209 14.05 27.98 -14.79
C LYS A 209 13.29 26.88 -15.53
N ASP A 210 13.38 25.65 -15.04
CA ASP A 210 12.75 24.50 -15.68
C ASP A 210 11.24 24.51 -15.38
N ASP A 211 10.44 24.53 -16.43
CA ASP A 211 8.97 24.51 -16.33
C ASP A 211 8.43 23.14 -15.84
N CYS A 212 9.26 22.10 -15.95
CA CYS A 212 8.96 20.72 -15.56
C CYS A 212 10.17 20.13 -14.82
N ILE A 213 9.92 19.50 -13.67
CA ILE A 213 10.94 18.79 -12.90
C ILE A 213 10.70 17.30 -13.12
N ASP A 214 11.60 16.65 -13.85
CA ASP A 214 11.46 15.26 -14.30
C ASP A 214 12.20 14.27 -13.39
N THR A 215 12.41 14.59 -12.12
CA THR A 215 12.87 13.60 -11.14
C THR A 215 11.70 12.69 -10.74
N PRO A 216 11.87 11.36 -10.71
CA PRO A 216 10.76 10.44 -10.49
C PRO A 216 10.44 10.20 -9.00
N TYR A 217 11.13 10.91 -8.11
CA TYR A 217 10.92 10.84 -6.66
C TYR A 217 11.33 12.13 -5.95
N THR A 218 10.78 12.33 -4.75
CA THR A 218 11.15 13.37 -3.79
C THR A 218 11.04 12.80 -2.37
N PHE A 219 11.57 13.52 -1.38
CA PHE A 219 11.36 13.17 0.03
C PHE A 219 10.58 14.27 0.74
N ILE A 220 9.63 13.86 1.57
CA ILE A 220 8.91 14.74 2.47
C ILE A 220 9.23 14.30 3.91
N THR A 221 9.55 15.26 4.76
CA THR A 221 9.81 15.00 6.19
C THR A 221 8.88 15.81 7.04
N PHE A 222 8.34 15.19 8.08
CA PHE A 222 7.44 15.83 9.03
C PHE A 222 7.65 15.28 10.43
N HIS A 223 7.09 15.99 11.41
CA HIS A 223 7.02 15.50 12.77
C HIS A 223 5.83 14.56 12.91
N ARG A 224 6.09 13.30 13.21
CA ARG A 224 5.10 12.29 13.52
C ARG A 224 5.08 12.03 15.03
N GLN A 225 3.89 12.15 15.61
CA GLN A 225 3.64 11.68 16.95
C GLN A 225 3.39 10.17 16.91
N TYR A 226 4.20 9.40 17.63
CA TYR A 226 4.01 7.96 17.78
C TYR A 226 3.11 7.67 18.98
N LEU A 227 2.16 6.77 18.83
CA LEU A 227 1.34 6.33 19.94
C LEU A 227 2.08 5.29 20.78
N ASN A 228 2.01 5.46 22.10
CA ASN A 228 2.62 4.54 23.07
C ASN A 228 1.65 3.45 23.53
N GLU A 229 0.65 3.09 22.71
CA GLU A 229 -0.36 2.06 23.06
C GLU A 229 0.28 0.70 23.41
N HIS A 230 1.44 0.40 22.82
CA HIS A 230 2.22 -0.80 23.11
C HIS A 230 2.71 -0.89 24.57
N GLN A 231 2.74 0.22 25.31
CA GLN A 231 3.10 0.28 26.72
C GLN A 231 1.89 0.04 27.64
N ASP A 232 0.67 0.19 27.12
CA ASP A 232 -0.57 -0.06 27.86
C ASP A 232 -0.97 -1.54 27.72
N THR A 233 -0.73 -2.30 28.79
CA THR A 233 -1.06 -3.73 28.84
C THR A 233 -2.55 -4.00 28.60
N ALA A 234 -3.45 -3.15 29.12
CA ALA A 234 -4.89 -3.34 28.94
C ALA A 234 -5.30 -3.08 27.49
N LYS A 235 -4.72 -2.04 26.87
CA LYS A 235 -4.94 -1.74 25.45
C LYS A 235 -4.43 -2.87 24.54
N MET A 236 -3.24 -3.39 24.81
CA MET A 236 -2.69 -4.52 24.05
C MET A 236 -3.53 -5.81 24.20
N GLN A 237 -4.14 -6.03 25.38
CA GLN A 237 -5.10 -7.12 25.58
C GLN A 237 -6.39 -6.92 24.78
N GLU A 238 -6.89 -5.68 24.69
CA GLU A 238 -8.05 -5.33 23.88
C GLU A 238 -7.81 -5.62 22.39
N TYR A 239 -6.69 -5.13 21.85
CA TYR A 239 -6.26 -5.45 20.48
C TYR A 239 -6.16 -6.97 20.27
N TRP A 240 -5.50 -7.69 21.18
CA TRP A 240 -5.33 -9.14 21.04
C TRP A 240 -6.68 -9.89 21.05
N ALA A 241 -7.58 -9.52 21.96
CA ALA A 241 -8.91 -10.12 22.04
C ALA A 241 -9.70 -9.87 20.75
N ALA A 242 -9.67 -8.64 20.23
CA ALA A 242 -10.32 -8.28 18.98
C ALA A 242 -9.73 -9.10 17.81
N MET A 243 -8.41 -9.12 17.64
CA MET A 243 -7.75 -9.87 16.56
C MET A 243 -8.05 -11.38 16.62
N MET A 244 -8.11 -11.96 17.82
CA MET A 244 -8.44 -13.37 17.98
C MET A 244 -9.90 -13.67 17.65
N HIS A 245 -10.81 -12.75 17.96
CA HIS A 245 -12.22 -12.83 17.57
C HIS A 245 -12.34 -12.83 16.04
N THR A 246 -11.78 -11.83 15.36
CA THR A 246 -11.79 -11.74 13.90
C THR A 246 -11.09 -12.94 13.25
N LYS A 247 -9.98 -13.43 13.81
CA LYS A 247 -9.28 -14.63 13.33
C LYS A 247 -10.17 -15.87 13.40
N LYS A 248 -11.02 -16.00 14.42
CA LYS A 248 -11.98 -17.10 14.55
C LYS A 248 -13.04 -17.01 13.45
N LEU A 249 -13.67 -15.85 13.30
CA LEU A 249 -14.68 -15.61 12.25
C LEU A 249 -14.12 -15.83 10.85
N TRP A 250 -12.93 -15.29 10.57
CA TRP A 250 -12.22 -15.52 9.31
C TRP A 250 -11.97 -17.00 9.03
N LYS A 251 -11.60 -17.79 10.04
CA LYS A 251 -11.35 -19.23 9.88
C LYS A 251 -12.59 -20.00 9.41
N GLU A 252 -13.76 -19.56 9.83
CA GLU A 252 -15.07 -20.16 9.52
C GLU A 252 -15.65 -19.62 8.20
N SER A 253 -15.11 -18.51 7.69
CA SER A 253 -15.65 -17.82 6.51
C SER A 253 -15.55 -18.60 5.20
N SER A 254 -16.53 -18.36 4.33
CA SER A 254 -16.52 -18.81 2.93
C SER A 254 -15.37 -18.19 2.13
N SER A 255 -15.10 -16.88 2.29
CA SER A 255 -13.96 -16.23 1.63
C SER A 255 -12.63 -16.92 1.90
N ARG A 256 -12.34 -17.32 3.15
CA ARG A 256 -11.10 -18.05 3.46
C ARG A 256 -11.01 -19.39 2.72
N ARG A 257 -12.11 -20.16 2.70
CA ARG A 257 -12.14 -21.47 2.03
C ARG A 257 -11.86 -21.33 0.54
N LYS A 258 -12.52 -20.36 -0.10
CA LYS A 258 -12.29 -20.06 -1.50
C LYS A 258 -10.87 -19.57 -1.76
N LEU A 259 -10.36 -18.64 -0.94
CA LEU A 259 -8.99 -18.13 -1.05
C LEU A 259 -7.95 -19.26 -0.97
N ARG A 260 -8.22 -20.28 -0.15
CA ARG A 260 -7.40 -21.49 -0.10
C ARG A 260 -7.47 -22.25 -1.43
N GLU A 261 -8.65 -22.50 -1.98
CA GLU A 261 -8.82 -23.19 -3.27
C GLU A 261 -8.08 -22.44 -4.40
N ASP A 262 -8.22 -21.11 -4.47
CA ASP A 262 -7.57 -20.28 -5.49
C ASP A 262 -6.04 -20.36 -5.41
N PHE A 263 -5.49 -20.40 -4.19
CA PHE A 263 -4.04 -20.47 -3.98
C PHE A 263 -3.48 -21.89 -4.04
N GLU A 264 -4.29 -22.92 -3.76
CA GLU A 264 -3.95 -24.32 -4.09
C GLU A 264 -3.82 -24.49 -5.61
N GLU A 265 -4.71 -23.89 -6.40
CA GLU A 265 -4.61 -23.93 -7.87
C GLU A 265 -3.47 -23.06 -8.39
N THR A 266 -3.33 -21.85 -7.86
CA THR A 266 -2.24 -20.94 -8.24
C THR A 266 -0.87 -21.57 -8.01
N ALA A 267 -0.66 -22.27 -6.89
CA ALA A 267 0.59 -22.96 -6.59
C ALA A 267 1.01 -24.01 -7.64
N LYS A 268 0.06 -24.58 -8.40
CA LYS A 268 0.34 -25.57 -9.45
C LYS A 268 0.82 -24.94 -10.76
N ARG A 269 0.42 -23.70 -11.02
CA ARG A 269 0.65 -22.99 -12.29
C ARG A 269 1.63 -21.82 -12.19
N CYS A 270 2.00 -21.39 -10.98
CA CYS A 270 2.92 -20.29 -10.77
C CYS A 270 4.35 -20.78 -10.47
N ALA A 271 5.33 -19.90 -10.70
CA ALA A 271 6.67 -20.13 -10.16
C ALA A 271 6.60 -20.25 -8.62
N PRO A 272 7.41 -21.12 -7.99
CA PRO A 272 7.31 -21.35 -6.56
C PRO A 272 7.52 -20.06 -5.76
N ILE A 273 6.51 -19.70 -4.97
CA ILE A 273 6.56 -18.53 -4.10
C ILE A 273 7.43 -18.84 -2.87
N THR A 274 8.41 -17.99 -2.59
CA THR A 274 9.34 -18.08 -1.45
C THR A 274 9.15 -16.94 -0.46
N GLN A 275 8.54 -15.84 -0.90
CA GLN A 275 8.21 -14.70 -0.06
C GLN A 275 6.95 -13.97 -0.53
N VAL A 276 6.30 -13.31 0.41
CA VAL A 276 5.21 -12.37 0.17
C VAL A 276 5.66 -10.98 0.58
N VAL A 277 5.53 -10.00 -0.32
CA VAL A 277 5.83 -8.60 -0.03
C VAL A 277 4.53 -7.82 -0.06
N CYS A 278 4.13 -7.25 1.08
CA CYS A 278 2.90 -6.48 1.20
C CYS A 278 3.18 -4.99 1.28
N PHE A 279 2.38 -4.20 0.57
CA PHE A 279 2.43 -2.74 0.57
C PHE A 279 1.08 -2.17 0.99
N GLY A 280 1.08 -1.31 2.01
CA GLY A 280 -0.08 -0.48 2.31
C GLY A 280 -1.27 -1.23 2.92
N LEU A 281 -1.06 -2.30 3.69
CA LEU A 281 -2.17 -3.04 4.33
C LEU A 281 -2.76 -2.32 5.56
N GLY A 282 -2.23 -1.15 5.92
CA GLY A 282 -2.72 -0.33 7.02
C GLY A 282 -2.29 -0.83 8.41
N ALA A 283 -2.21 0.09 9.35
CA ALA A 283 -1.98 -0.24 10.76
C ALA A 283 -3.20 -0.94 11.38
N LEU A 284 -2.99 -1.74 12.41
CA LEU A 284 -4.07 -2.29 13.22
C LEU A 284 -4.71 -1.16 14.02
N ASN A 285 -6.04 -1.13 14.00
CA ASN A 285 -6.83 -0.14 14.71
C ASN A 285 -8.04 -0.83 15.34
N LEU A 286 -8.49 -0.37 16.51
CA LEU A 286 -9.72 -0.85 17.14
C LEU A 286 -10.97 -0.11 16.64
N ASN A 287 -10.80 1.05 16.02
CA ASN A 287 -11.87 1.78 15.37
C ASN A 287 -12.34 1.03 14.12
N LYS A 288 -13.62 0.64 14.11
CA LYS A 288 -14.26 -0.12 13.01
C LYS A 288 -14.17 0.58 11.65
N LYS A 289 -14.00 1.91 11.60
CA LYS A 289 -13.75 2.62 10.33
C LYS A 289 -12.47 2.14 9.64
N PHE A 290 -11.44 1.77 10.42
CA PHE A 290 -10.09 1.41 9.96
C PHE A 290 -9.71 -0.05 10.28
N TYR A 291 -10.61 -0.82 10.89
CA TYR A 291 -10.36 -2.19 11.36
C TYR A 291 -10.21 -3.21 10.22
N HIS A 292 -10.60 -2.87 9.00
CA HIS A 292 -10.55 -3.76 7.84
C HIS A 292 -9.13 -4.26 7.49
N SER A 293 -8.07 -3.55 7.93
CA SER A 293 -6.69 -4.00 7.84
C SER A 293 -6.49 -5.39 8.48
N ALA A 294 -7.23 -5.69 9.56
CA ALA A 294 -7.21 -7.00 10.21
C ALA A 294 -7.55 -8.13 9.23
N ILE A 295 -8.61 -7.99 8.42
CA ILE A 295 -9.00 -9.03 7.45
C ILE A 295 -7.95 -9.16 6.34
N GLN A 296 -7.32 -8.06 5.91
CA GLN A 296 -6.25 -8.11 4.91
C GLN A 296 -5.08 -8.98 5.40
N TYR A 297 -4.65 -8.81 6.67
CA TYR A 297 -3.64 -9.69 7.26
C TYR A 297 -4.11 -11.15 7.38
N MET A 298 -5.36 -11.40 7.79
CA MET A 298 -5.88 -12.77 7.90
C MET A 298 -5.88 -13.50 6.54
N ALA A 299 -6.20 -12.78 5.47
CA ALA A 299 -6.12 -13.30 4.11
C ALA A 299 -4.69 -13.62 3.71
N VAL A 300 -3.73 -12.70 3.90
CA VAL A 300 -2.30 -12.93 3.62
C VAL A 300 -1.76 -14.13 4.40
N PHE A 301 -2.07 -14.24 5.69
CA PHE A 301 -1.67 -15.40 6.49
C PHE A 301 -2.27 -16.71 5.98
N SER A 302 -3.51 -16.68 5.48
CA SER A 302 -4.16 -17.87 4.91
C SER A 302 -3.54 -18.27 3.57
N ILE A 303 -3.16 -17.31 2.74
CA ILE A 303 -2.41 -17.53 1.50
C ILE A 303 -1.07 -18.21 1.82
N ILE A 304 -0.29 -17.62 2.73
CA ILE A 304 1.01 -18.17 3.14
C ILE A 304 0.87 -19.58 3.71
N GLN A 305 -0.12 -19.79 4.59
CA GLN A 305 -0.38 -21.12 5.15
C GLN A 305 -0.69 -22.13 4.04
N THR A 306 -1.58 -21.78 3.11
CA THR A 306 -1.99 -22.65 2.00
C THR A 306 -0.80 -23.00 1.10
N LEU A 307 -0.02 -22.01 0.70
CA LEU A 307 1.17 -22.21 -0.14
C LEU A 307 2.21 -23.09 0.56
N ASN A 308 2.48 -22.86 1.85
CA ASN A 308 3.38 -23.71 2.63
C ASN A 308 2.87 -25.16 2.73
N GLU A 309 1.56 -25.36 2.94
CA GLU A 309 0.95 -26.69 2.96
C GLU A 309 1.14 -27.41 1.61
N VAL A 310 0.86 -26.73 0.49
CA VAL A 310 1.01 -27.30 -0.85
C VAL A 310 2.46 -27.62 -1.17
N TYR A 311 3.38 -26.67 -0.98
CA TYR A 311 4.78 -26.89 -1.34
C TYR A 311 5.46 -27.96 -0.46
N ARG A 312 5.04 -28.11 0.80
CA ARG A 312 5.56 -29.17 1.69
C ARG A 312 5.06 -30.57 1.36
N GLN A 313 3.99 -30.71 0.58
CA GLN A 313 3.59 -32.02 0.04
C GLN A 313 4.63 -32.53 -0.98
N THR A 314 5.28 -31.62 -1.71
CA THR A 314 6.32 -31.96 -2.69
C THR A 314 7.74 -31.92 -2.13
N ASP A 315 8.00 -31.04 -1.16
CA ASP A 315 9.30 -30.85 -0.53
C ASP A 315 9.13 -30.55 0.97
N SER A 316 9.22 -31.60 1.81
CA SER A 316 8.95 -31.49 3.25
C SER A 316 9.92 -30.58 3.99
N ASP A 317 11.13 -30.40 3.47
CA ASP A 317 12.20 -29.61 4.10
C ASP A 317 12.22 -28.16 3.60
N ARG A 318 11.27 -27.78 2.74
CA ARG A 318 11.18 -26.43 2.18
C ARG A 318 11.07 -25.38 3.29
N PRO A 319 11.90 -24.32 3.25
CA PRO A 319 11.77 -23.18 4.15
C PRO A 319 10.35 -22.58 4.09
N ALA A 320 9.88 -22.10 5.24
CA ALA A 320 8.62 -21.37 5.29
C ALA A 320 8.73 -20.08 4.45
N ILE A 321 7.62 -19.74 3.78
CA ILE A 321 7.50 -18.49 3.03
C ILE A 321 7.68 -17.29 3.97
N LYS A 322 8.58 -16.39 3.59
CA LYS A 322 8.82 -15.14 4.33
C LYS A 322 7.72 -14.13 4.05
N LEU A 323 7.39 -13.31 5.03
CA LEU A 323 6.47 -12.18 4.88
C LEU A 323 7.21 -10.88 5.14
N VAL A 324 7.22 -9.99 4.15
CA VAL A 324 7.80 -8.65 4.22
C VAL A 324 6.64 -7.66 4.20
N LEU A 325 6.56 -6.78 5.20
CA LEU A 325 5.50 -5.79 5.33
C LEU A 325 6.09 -4.38 5.25
N GLN A 326 5.65 -3.60 4.25
CA GLN A 326 5.97 -2.18 4.12
C GLN A 326 4.69 -1.35 4.28
N GLU A 327 4.57 -0.67 5.42
CA GLU A 327 3.47 0.25 5.74
C GLU A 327 4.03 1.46 6.48
N PRO A 328 3.88 2.68 5.94
CA PRO A 328 4.39 3.88 6.61
C PRO A 328 3.76 4.09 7.98
N ASN A 329 2.51 3.67 8.19
CA ASN A 329 1.78 3.96 9.42
C ASN A 329 1.96 2.94 10.55
N TYR A 330 2.81 1.91 10.40
CA TYR A 330 3.05 0.99 11.50
C TYR A 330 3.63 1.64 12.74
N GLU A 331 3.22 1.08 13.87
CA GLU A 331 3.77 1.36 15.18
C GLU A 331 4.23 0.07 15.86
N ILE A 332 4.89 0.20 17.01
CA ILE A 332 5.43 -0.94 17.78
C ILE A 332 4.33 -1.94 18.13
N LYS A 333 3.10 -1.49 18.39
CA LYS A 333 1.96 -2.37 18.69
C LYS A 333 1.67 -3.32 17.52
N ASP A 334 1.73 -2.81 16.29
CA ASP A 334 1.42 -3.56 15.07
C ASP A 334 2.45 -4.66 14.89
N HIS A 335 3.73 -4.32 15.08
CA HIS A 335 4.83 -5.28 15.00
C HIS A 335 4.65 -6.43 16.00
N GLN A 336 4.32 -6.11 17.26
CA GLN A 336 4.12 -7.11 18.31
C GLN A 336 2.91 -8.00 18.04
N ILE A 337 1.77 -7.41 17.67
CA ILE A 337 0.53 -8.15 17.45
C ILE A 337 0.64 -9.02 16.20
N LEU A 338 1.12 -8.49 15.08
CA LEU A 338 1.20 -9.24 13.82
C LEU A 338 2.19 -10.41 13.91
N LYS A 339 3.34 -10.23 14.57
CA LYS A 339 4.28 -11.35 14.84
C LYS A 339 3.63 -12.43 15.68
N ARG A 340 2.88 -12.06 16.72
CA ARG A 340 2.18 -13.01 17.59
C ARG A 340 0.98 -13.67 16.91
N LEU A 341 0.32 -12.97 16.00
CA LEU A 341 -0.87 -13.44 15.30
C LEU A 341 -0.53 -14.46 14.21
N SER A 342 0.62 -14.27 13.57
CA SER A 342 1.24 -15.29 12.71
C SER A 342 1.67 -16.50 13.55
N ASN A 343 1.46 -17.70 13.01
CA ASN A 343 1.97 -18.92 13.63
C ASN A 343 3.51 -19.05 13.46
N ASP A 344 4.12 -18.15 12.69
CA ASP A 344 5.53 -18.16 12.30
C ASP A 344 6.08 -16.73 12.32
N GLY A 345 6.08 -16.12 13.51
CA GLY A 345 6.44 -14.71 13.70
C GLY A 345 7.87 -14.35 13.33
N ASP A 346 8.78 -15.33 13.36
CA ASP A 346 10.19 -15.16 12.98
C ASP A 346 10.38 -14.95 11.48
N ASN A 347 9.41 -15.38 10.67
CA ASN A 347 9.42 -15.19 9.22
C ASN A 347 8.74 -13.88 8.78
N ILE A 348 8.39 -12.98 9.72
CA ILE A 348 7.85 -11.65 9.42
C ILE A 348 8.91 -10.56 9.59
N SER A 349 9.14 -9.82 8.51
CA SER A 349 10.01 -8.63 8.48
C SER A 349 9.18 -7.37 8.24
N PHE A 350 9.41 -6.34 9.06
CA PHE A 350 8.84 -5.01 8.88
C PHE A 350 9.92 -4.14 8.26
N VAL A 351 9.64 -3.55 7.10
CA VAL A 351 10.62 -2.79 6.33
C VAL A 351 10.08 -1.41 6.01
N SER A 352 11.00 -0.52 5.66
CA SER A 352 10.66 0.84 5.22
C SER A 352 10.63 0.92 3.70
N ASP A 353 10.26 2.10 3.19
CA ASP A 353 10.45 2.43 1.78
C ASP A 353 11.90 2.89 1.57
N PRO A 354 12.65 2.36 0.57
CA PRO A 354 12.22 1.49 -0.53
C PRO A 354 12.53 0.00 -0.34
N GLU A 355 12.84 -0.45 0.87
CA GLU A 355 13.28 -1.82 1.11
C GLU A 355 12.27 -2.89 0.66
N GLY A 356 10.96 -2.64 0.78
CA GLY A 356 9.95 -3.56 0.25
C GLY A 356 10.01 -3.68 -1.27
N LEU A 357 10.17 -2.57 -1.99
CA LEU A 357 10.36 -2.58 -3.46
C LEU A 357 11.64 -3.33 -3.84
N LEU A 358 12.70 -3.15 -3.06
CA LEU A 358 13.96 -3.86 -3.23
C LEU A 358 13.88 -5.36 -2.84
N ALA A 359 12.87 -5.78 -2.10
CA ALA A 359 12.70 -7.20 -1.73
C ALA A 359 12.05 -8.03 -2.84
N ILE A 360 11.32 -7.41 -3.79
CA ILE A 360 10.58 -8.13 -4.84
C ILE A 360 11.55 -8.91 -5.75
N ASP A 361 11.25 -10.15 -6.08
CA ASP A 361 12.06 -11.00 -6.97
C ASP A 361 11.19 -12.06 -7.67
N ALA A 362 11.85 -12.98 -8.40
CA ALA A 362 11.21 -14.05 -9.15
C ALA A 362 10.32 -14.98 -8.32
N GLY A 363 10.56 -15.09 -7.00
CA GLY A 363 9.82 -15.92 -6.06
C GLY A 363 8.80 -15.15 -5.22
N THR A 364 8.52 -13.90 -5.56
CA THR A 364 7.67 -13.02 -4.76
C THR A 364 6.21 -13.08 -5.18
N LEU A 365 5.31 -13.20 -4.20
CA LEU A 365 3.92 -12.73 -4.32
C LEU A 365 3.85 -11.30 -3.79
N VAL A 366 3.50 -10.34 -4.64
CA VAL A 366 3.24 -8.95 -4.21
C VAL A 366 1.78 -8.84 -3.80
N VAL A 367 1.50 -8.22 -2.65
CA VAL A 367 0.12 -7.96 -2.20
C VAL A 367 -0.03 -6.49 -1.87
N THR A 368 -1.10 -5.88 -2.37
CA THR A 368 -1.51 -4.55 -1.95
C THR A 368 -3.03 -4.45 -1.90
N ALA A 369 -3.53 -3.50 -1.11
CA ALA A 369 -4.94 -3.22 -1.00
C ALA A 369 -5.16 -1.71 -0.88
N PHE A 370 -5.84 -1.11 -1.86
CA PHE A 370 -6.25 0.29 -1.82
C PHE A 370 -5.10 1.29 -1.64
N LEU A 371 -3.94 1.01 -2.25
CA LEU A 371 -2.85 1.99 -2.22
C LEU A 371 -3.31 3.31 -2.84
N PRO A 372 -2.88 4.48 -2.32
CA PRO A 372 -3.12 5.75 -3.00
C PRO A 372 -2.71 5.66 -4.47
N VAL A 373 -3.51 6.21 -5.39
CA VAL A 373 -3.22 6.11 -6.84
C VAL A 373 -1.93 6.83 -7.22
N GLN A 374 -1.52 7.80 -6.40
CA GLN A 374 -0.25 8.51 -6.51
C GLN A 374 0.95 7.61 -6.20
N MET A 375 0.77 6.49 -5.49
CA MET A 375 1.82 5.49 -5.26
C MET A 375 1.85 4.52 -6.47
N PRO A 376 2.83 4.64 -7.39
CA PRO A 376 2.77 3.98 -8.68
C PRO A 376 3.39 2.57 -8.63
N LEU A 377 2.98 1.73 -7.64
CA LEU A 377 3.59 0.42 -7.35
C LEU A 377 3.77 -0.45 -8.60
N VAL A 378 2.70 -0.63 -9.38
CA VAL A 378 2.73 -1.53 -10.53
C VAL A 378 3.60 -0.96 -11.66
N GLN A 379 3.68 0.36 -11.79
CA GLN A 379 4.59 1.02 -12.74
C GLN A 379 6.06 0.82 -12.32
N ILE A 380 6.35 0.91 -11.02
CA ILE A 380 7.68 0.60 -10.47
C ILE A 380 8.04 -0.87 -10.75
N ILE A 381 7.12 -1.81 -10.47
CA ILE A 381 7.34 -3.25 -10.73
C ILE A 381 7.62 -3.49 -12.22
N ALA A 382 6.80 -2.94 -13.12
CA ALA A 382 6.97 -3.12 -14.56
C ALA A 382 8.34 -2.61 -15.04
N ASP A 383 8.81 -1.48 -14.49
CA ASP A 383 10.13 -0.93 -14.83
C ASP A 383 11.28 -1.80 -14.30
N LEU A 384 11.19 -2.27 -13.04
CA LEU A 384 12.22 -3.08 -12.40
C LEU A 384 12.53 -4.37 -13.19
N PHE A 385 11.51 -4.95 -13.83
CA PHE A 385 11.60 -6.22 -14.55
C PHE A 385 11.39 -6.07 -16.06
N SER A 386 11.49 -4.84 -16.58
CA SER A 386 11.32 -4.54 -18.01
C SER A 386 12.33 -5.25 -18.91
N LYS A 387 13.55 -5.52 -18.41
CA LYS A 387 14.62 -6.19 -19.17
C LYS A 387 14.46 -7.71 -19.19
N ASP A 388 14.07 -8.28 -18.06
CA ASP A 388 13.81 -9.71 -17.90
C ASP A 388 12.55 -9.94 -17.04
N PRO A 389 11.38 -10.09 -17.68
CA PRO A 389 10.13 -10.36 -16.97
C PRO A 389 10.13 -11.70 -16.21
N THR A 390 11.04 -12.63 -16.54
CA THR A 390 11.19 -13.91 -15.81
C THR A 390 11.88 -13.75 -14.46
N GLU A 391 12.39 -12.55 -14.16
CA GLU A 391 12.88 -12.17 -12.84
C GLU A 391 11.82 -11.41 -12.00
N GLY A 392 10.68 -11.05 -12.60
CA GLY A 392 9.58 -10.34 -11.92
C GLY A 392 8.79 -11.17 -10.91
N PRO A 393 7.85 -10.59 -10.16
CA PRO A 393 7.10 -11.34 -9.15
C PRO A 393 6.36 -12.54 -9.75
N ALA A 394 6.32 -13.65 -9.01
CA ALA A 394 5.58 -14.85 -9.39
C ALA A 394 4.08 -14.57 -9.52
N ALA A 395 3.54 -13.70 -8.66
CA ALA A 395 2.17 -13.24 -8.70
C ALA A 395 2.01 -11.85 -8.06
N ILE A 396 0.93 -11.16 -8.40
CA ILE A 396 0.58 -9.82 -7.90
C ILE A 396 -0.91 -9.82 -7.55
N ILE A 397 -1.24 -9.52 -6.29
CA ILE A 397 -2.57 -9.06 -5.88
C ILE A 397 -2.52 -7.54 -5.78
N CYS A 398 -3.34 -6.86 -6.57
CA CYS A 398 -3.46 -5.41 -6.53
C CYS A 398 -4.88 -4.99 -6.85
N ASP A 399 -5.23 -3.72 -6.63
CA ASP A 399 -6.52 -3.18 -7.04
C ASP A 399 -6.86 -3.49 -8.50
N ILE A 400 -8.16 -3.63 -8.78
CA ILE A 400 -8.66 -3.81 -10.15
C ILE A 400 -8.08 -2.74 -11.06
N MET A 401 -7.49 -3.20 -12.16
CA MET A 401 -6.82 -2.35 -13.11
C MET A 401 -7.23 -2.67 -14.52
N THR A 402 -7.62 -1.63 -15.27
CA THR A 402 -7.86 -1.75 -16.71
C THR A 402 -6.52 -1.73 -17.44
N VAL A 403 -6.21 -2.83 -18.13
CA VAL A 403 -5.00 -2.98 -18.93
C VAL A 403 -5.36 -3.03 -20.41
N ASP A 404 -4.86 -2.06 -21.16
CA ASP A 404 -5.02 -1.97 -22.61
C ASP A 404 -3.70 -1.49 -23.23
N VAL A 405 -3.13 -2.30 -24.12
CA VAL A 405 -1.85 -2.02 -24.80
C VAL A 405 -1.98 -0.95 -25.87
N GLU A 406 -3.20 -0.68 -26.36
CA GLU A 406 -3.48 0.35 -27.38
C GLU A 406 -3.94 1.68 -26.76
N LYS A 407 -4.25 1.70 -25.45
CA LYS A 407 -4.63 2.91 -24.73
C LYS A 407 -3.48 3.93 -24.78
N ARG A 408 -3.80 5.15 -25.20
CA ARG A 408 -2.81 6.23 -25.35
C ARG A 408 -2.89 7.29 -24.25
N GLU A 409 -4.11 7.57 -23.83
CA GLU A 409 -4.45 8.65 -22.91
C GLU A 409 -4.69 8.08 -21.51
N TYR A 410 -3.91 8.54 -20.52
CA TYR A 410 -3.97 8.06 -19.13
C TYR A 410 -4.16 9.23 -18.18
N SER A 411 -4.86 8.99 -17.07
CA SER A 411 -5.04 9.98 -15.99
C SER A 411 -4.48 9.47 -14.66
N LEU A 412 -4.50 10.32 -13.62
CA LEU A 412 -4.06 9.90 -12.27
C LEU A 412 -4.87 8.74 -11.69
N SER A 413 -6.13 8.57 -12.11
CA SER A 413 -6.94 7.41 -11.72
C SER A 413 -6.43 6.09 -12.31
N ASP A 414 -5.60 6.14 -13.35
CA ASP A 414 -5.04 4.96 -13.99
C ASP A 414 -3.81 4.45 -13.24
N ARG A 415 -3.94 3.29 -12.58
CA ARG A 415 -2.78 2.56 -12.04
C ARG A 415 -1.86 2.05 -13.15
N ALA A 416 -2.43 1.76 -14.33
CA ALA A 416 -1.70 1.30 -15.49
C ALA A 416 -0.95 2.44 -16.20
N SER A 417 0.10 2.06 -16.92
CA SER A 417 0.79 2.85 -17.94
C SER A 417 1.00 1.97 -19.17
N PRO A 418 1.47 2.49 -20.32
CA PRO A 418 1.75 1.63 -21.47
C PRO A 418 2.78 0.54 -21.15
N ALA A 419 3.82 0.85 -20.36
CA ALA A 419 4.76 -0.15 -19.86
C ALA A 419 4.11 -1.24 -19.00
N VAL A 420 3.22 -0.87 -18.06
CA VAL A 420 2.47 -1.85 -17.25
C VAL A 420 1.60 -2.72 -18.14
N ALA A 421 0.92 -2.13 -19.13
CA ALA A 421 0.05 -2.88 -20.02
C ALA A 421 0.83 -3.94 -20.81
N ARG A 422 1.96 -3.56 -21.40
CA ARG A 422 2.84 -4.53 -22.08
C ARG A 422 3.38 -5.59 -21.13
N PHE A 423 3.80 -5.19 -19.92
CA PHE A 423 4.35 -6.10 -18.92
C PHE A 423 3.33 -7.18 -18.51
N LEU A 424 2.12 -6.78 -18.13
CA LEU A 424 1.08 -7.71 -17.69
C LEU A 424 0.50 -8.53 -18.84
N THR A 425 0.14 -7.91 -19.97
CA THR A 425 -0.49 -8.63 -21.10
C THR A 425 0.42 -9.70 -21.70
N ASN A 426 1.73 -9.43 -21.77
CA ASN A 426 2.68 -10.34 -22.42
C ASN A 426 3.19 -11.44 -21.49
N HIS A 427 3.32 -11.16 -20.19
CA HIS A 427 4.04 -12.05 -19.26
C HIS A 427 3.19 -12.59 -18.11
N TYR A 428 1.99 -12.04 -17.91
CA TYR A 428 1.08 -12.45 -16.84
C TYR A 428 -0.26 -12.91 -17.41
N GLU A 429 -0.98 -13.68 -16.62
CA GLU A 429 -2.37 -14.03 -16.80
C GLU A 429 -3.17 -13.49 -15.62
N LYS A 430 -4.26 -12.80 -15.92
CA LYS A 430 -5.24 -12.40 -14.92
C LYS A 430 -6.12 -13.61 -14.61
N ALA A 431 -6.35 -13.91 -13.34
CA ALA A 431 -7.33 -14.93 -12.95
C ALA A 431 -8.73 -14.50 -13.43
N GLU A 432 -9.43 -15.36 -14.17
CA GLU A 432 -10.64 -15.01 -14.93
C GLU A 432 -11.74 -14.33 -14.08
N ASP A 433 -11.97 -14.83 -12.88
CA ASP A 433 -13.01 -14.31 -11.96
C ASP A 433 -12.45 -13.40 -10.85
N GLY A 434 -11.14 -13.10 -10.87
CA GLY A 434 -10.46 -12.34 -9.81
C GLY A 434 -10.81 -12.88 -8.43
N PHE A 435 -11.42 -12.03 -7.60
CA PHE A 435 -12.00 -12.41 -6.31
C PHE A 435 -13.46 -11.95 -6.18
N ASP A 436 -14.18 -11.76 -7.28
CA ASP A 436 -15.51 -11.10 -7.32
C ASP A 436 -16.60 -11.85 -6.54
N ASP A 437 -16.46 -13.16 -6.39
CA ASP A 437 -17.42 -14.02 -5.68
C ASP A 437 -17.01 -14.35 -4.24
N HIS A 438 -15.92 -13.76 -3.74
CA HIS A 438 -15.60 -13.84 -2.32
C HIS A 438 -16.64 -13.07 -1.49
N ARG A 439 -17.05 -13.66 -0.37
CA ARG A 439 -18.01 -13.04 0.55
C ARG A 439 -17.60 -13.29 1.98
N LEU A 440 -17.92 -12.32 2.83
CA LEU A 440 -17.85 -12.48 4.28
C LEU A 440 -19.27 -12.65 4.81
N GLU A 441 -19.43 -13.54 5.77
CA GLU A 441 -20.67 -13.72 6.51
C GLU A 441 -20.99 -12.46 7.32
N ASP A 442 -22.27 -12.19 7.55
CA ASP A 442 -22.77 -10.96 8.21
C ASP A 442 -22.07 -10.67 9.55
N GLU A 443 -21.80 -11.70 10.36
CA GLU A 443 -21.10 -11.54 11.64
C GLU A 443 -19.67 -11.02 11.45
N LEU A 444 -18.95 -11.50 10.43
CA LEU A 444 -17.61 -11.03 10.11
C LEU A 444 -17.63 -9.65 9.45
N MET A 445 -18.64 -9.36 8.62
CA MET A 445 -18.83 -8.01 8.08
C MET A 445 -19.07 -7.01 9.22
N ALA A 446 -19.99 -7.29 10.14
CA ALA A 446 -20.27 -6.44 11.29
C ALA A 446 -19.05 -6.30 12.20
N ASP A 447 -18.31 -7.39 12.44
CA ASP A 447 -17.06 -7.34 13.21
C ASP A 447 -16.02 -6.44 12.55
N ALA A 448 -15.85 -6.48 11.23
CA ALA A 448 -14.78 -5.72 10.59
C ALA A 448 -15.14 -4.28 10.23
N TYR A 449 -16.40 -4.02 9.90
CA TYR A 449 -16.85 -2.76 9.34
C TYR A 449 -17.81 -1.96 10.26
N GLY A 450 -18.25 -2.57 11.37
CA GLY A 450 -19.18 -1.96 12.32
C GLY A 450 -20.62 -1.91 11.81
N ASP A 451 -21.44 -1.04 12.39
CA ASP A 451 -22.90 -1.02 12.15
C ASP A 451 -23.29 -0.64 10.71
N ASP A 452 -22.40 0.02 9.97
CA ASP A 452 -22.63 0.48 8.59
C ASP A 452 -22.06 -0.48 7.54
N TRP A 453 -21.83 -1.75 7.91
CA TRP A 453 -21.16 -2.71 7.05
C TRP A 453 -21.90 -3.01 5.74
N GLU A 454 -23.23 -2.87 5.73
CA GLU A 454 -24.06 -3.09 4.53
C GLU A 454 -23.70 -2.15 3.38
N ASN A 455 -23.14 -0.98 3.69
CA ASN A 455 -22.67 0.02 2.72
C ASN A 455 -21.17 -0.10 2.41
N ARG A 456 -20.49 -1.11 2.96
CA ARG A 456 -19.05 -1.28 2.81
C ARG A 456 -18.71 -2.44 1.89
N PHE A 457 -17.67 -2.21 1.08
CA PHE A 457 -17.15 -3.21 0.19
C PHE A 457 -16.08 -4.06 0.87
N TYR A 458 -16.15 -5.37 0.63
CA TYR A 458 -15.09 -6.27 1.03
C TYR A 458 -13.88 -6.09 0.09
N TRP A 459 -12.70 -5.95 0.68
CA TRP A 459 -11.51 -5.50 -0.05
C TRP A 459 -11.09 -6.45 -1.18
N LEU A 460 -11.17 -7.77 -0.99
CA LEU A 460 -10.77 -8.72 -2.03
C LEU A 460 -11.59 -8.54 -3.31
N ASN A 461 -12.89 -8.21 -3.22
CA ASN A 461 -13.74 -8.01 -4.40
C ASN A 461 -13.31 -6.83 -5.28
N TRP A 462 -12.33 -6.04 -4.84
CA TRP A 462 -11.77 -4.93 -5.59
C TRP A 462 -10.32 -5.18 -6.02
N MET A 463 -9.86 -6.44 -5.93
CA MET A 463 -8.51 -6.83 -6.27
C MET A 463 -8.48 -7.77 -7.48
N ASP A 464 -7.46 -7.63 -8.29
CA ASP A 464 -7.08 -8.57 -9.33
C ASP A 464 -5.93 -9.47 -8.84
N LEU A 465 -5.95 -10.73 -9.28
CA LEU A 465 -4.81 -11.64 -9.18
C LEU A 465 -4.16 -11.81 -10.56
N TRP A 466 -2.91 -11.37 -10.67
CA TRP A 466 -2.06 -11.58 -11.84
C TRP A 466 -1.00 -12.62 -11.53
N VAL A 467 -0.92 -13.68 -12.33
CA VAL A 467 0.07 -14.76 -12.17
C VAL A 467 1.01 -14.76 -13.35
N ARG A 468 2.31 -14.86 -13.11
CA ARG A 468 3.29 -14.88 -14.18
C ARG A 468 3.18 -16.20 -14.96
N ARG A 469 3.13 -16.12 -16.29
CA ARG A 469 3.07 -17.29 -17.15
C ARG A 469 4.37 -18.09 -17.04
N ILE A 470 4.26 -19.41 -16.84
CA ILE A 470 5.40 -20.32 -16.98
C ILE A 470 5.61 -20.55 -18.48
N VAL A 471 6.78 -20.15 -18.99
CA VAL A 471 7.16 -20.49 -20.37
C VAL A 471 7.47 -22.00 -20.39
N THR A 472 6.52 -22.81 -20.84
CA THR A 472 6.80 -24.22 -21.15
C THR A 472 7.55 -24.26 -22.49
N ASN A 473 8.86 -24.51 -22.43
CA ASN A 473 9.68 -24.76 -23.62
C ASN A 473 9.28 -26.05 -24.34
#